data_AF-A0A398CI99-F1
#
_entry.id   AF-A0A398CI99-F1
#
_cell.length_a   1.000
_cell.length_b   1.000
_cell.length_c   1.000
_cell.angle_alpha   90.00
_cell.angle_beta   90.00
_cell.angle_gamma   90.00
#
_symmetry.space_group_name_H-M   'P 1'
#
loop_
_entity.id
_entity.type
_entity.pdbx_description
1 polymer ?
#
loop_
_entity_poly.entity_id
_entity_poly.type
_entity_poly.pdbx_seq_one_letter_code
_entity_poly.pdbx_strand_id
1 'polypeptide(L)'
;MKKMFLVLALILVVAALPVTAFASKGLTETQLESTKVATKHFSGASNLINDSYIKDVFNEVKRFELLNPNSSQDQRNEYTVSVLRKYAALPEKSSQFTTYSYSSWLPPSVKGDLNASELALFDSDPTRGLKALVAGQEALDYTLYKFGSQGHNNRADAFRHVTWNVWMTAWCGTTFAANWSSAHENNSGNPQLEKDMDTWNNNYGRAYAVIAGLTENSSVNTTRATINTAYFSGNLKTFNSTGTALVQFTGVQSDYVN
;
A
#
# COMPACT_ATOMS: atom_id res chain seq x y z
N MET A 1 0.18 38.42 -48.40
CA MET A 1 -0.69 37.31 -47.94
C MET A 1 -0.18 36.84 -46.57
N LYS A 2 -0.80 37.28 -45.48
CA LYS A 2 -0.48 36.87 -44.10
C LYS A 2 -1.38 35.69 -43.73
N LYS A 3 -0.80 34.53 -43.40
CA LYS A 3 -1.56 33.39 -42.83
C LYS A 3 -1.66 33.59 -41.31
N MET A 4 -2.86 33.89 -40.83
CA MET A 4 -3.20 33.81 -39.40
C MET A 4 -3.30 32.33 -39.00
N PHE A 5 -2.50 31.90 -38.03
CA PHE A 5 -2.73 30.66 -37.30
C PHE A 5 -3.66 30.96 -36.12
N LEU A 6 -4.86 30.38 -36.15
CA LEU A 6 -5.78 30.36 -35.02
C LEU A 6 -5.29 29.30 -34.03
N VAL A 7 -4.79 29.71 -32.86
CA VAL A 7 -4.50 28.78 -31.77
C VAL A 7 -5.79 28.57 -30.99
N LEU A 8 -6.39 27.39 -31.15
CA LEU A 8 -7.55 26.97 -30.37
C LEU A 8 -7.05 26.50 -29.00
N ALA A 9 -7.29 27.29 -27.95
CA ALA A 9 -7.06 26.86 -26.57
C ALA A 9 -8.14 25.85 -26.18
N LEU A 10 -7.78 24.57 -26.09
CA LEU A 10 -8.65 23.52 -25.60
C LEU A 10 -8.66 23.55 -24.06
N ILE A 11 -9.66 24.21 -23.47
CA ILE A 11 -9.93 24.13 -22.03
C ILE A 11 -10.55 22.77 -21.77
N LEU A 12 -9.78 21.84 -21.18
CA LEU A 12 -10.28 20.55 -20.74
C LEU A 12 -11.05 20.75 -19.42
N VAL A 13 -12.37 20.89 -19.51
CA VAL A 13 -13.25 20.81 -18.34
C VAL A 13 -13.36 19.33 -17.98
N VAL A 14 -12.68 18.90 -16.91
CA VAL A 14 -12.89 17.57 -16.33
C VAL A 14 -14.24 17.58 -15.62
N ALA A 15 -15.28 17.16 -16.32
CA ALA A 15 -16.58 16.87 -15.70
C ALA A 15 -16.40 15.68 -14.74
N ALA A 16 -16.78 15.86 -13.48
CA ALA A 16 -16.87 14.78 -12.50
C ALA A 16 -17.90 13.75 -12.99
N LEU A 17 -17.41 12.60 -13.46
CA LEU A 17 -18.29 11.48 -13.79
C LEU A 17 -18.75 10.82 -12.49
N PRO A 18 -20.05 10.48 -12.35
CA PRO A 18 -20.52 9.75 -11.18
C PRO A 18 -19.92 8.34 -11.19
N VAL A 19 -19.27 7.96 -10.10
CA VAL A 19 -18.82 6.59 -9.86
C VAL A 19 -20.06 5.71 -9.73
N THR A 20 -20.47 5.07 -10.82
CA THR A 20 -21.49 4.03 -10.77
C THR A 20 -20.90 2.83 -10.05
N ALA A 21 -21.54 2.42 -8.95
CA ALA A 21 -21.23 1.20 -8.24
C ALA A 21 -21.21 0.01 -9.23
N PHE A 22 -20.06 -0.64 -9.37
CA PHE A 22 -19.99 -1.92 -10.06
C PHE A 22 -20.73 -2.96 -9.21
N ALA A 23 -21.95 -3.30 -9.63
CA ALA A 23 -22.64 -4.48 -9.13
C ALA A 23 -21.80 -5.71 -9.48
N SER A 24 -21.32 -6.44 -8.46
CA SER A 24 -20.57 -7.68 -8.65
C SER A 24 -21.51 -8.72 -9.27
N LYS A 25 -21.35 -8.99 -10.56
CA LYS A 25 -22.01 -10.12 -11.22
C LYS A 25 -21.45 -11.39 -10.58
N GLY A 26 -22.29 -12.12 -9.85
CA GLY A 26 -21.91 -13.36 -9.17
C GLY A 26 -21.27 -14.36 -10.14
N LEU A 27 -20.10 -14.87 -9.76
CA LEU A 27 -19.39 -15.92 -10.49
C LEU A 27 -20.17 -17.24 -10.35
N THR A 28 -20.35 -17.95 -11.46
CA THR A 28 -21.04 -19.27 -11.48
C THR A 28 -20.17 -20.34 -10.83
N GLU A 29 -20.78 -21.38 -10.23
CA GLU A 29 -20.11 -22.50 -9.53
C GLU A 29 -18.95 -23.14 -10.32
N THR A 30 -19.02 -23.15 -11.65
CA THR A 30 -17.96 -23.69 -12.52
C THR A 30 -16.69 -22.81 -12.56
N GLN A 31 -16.79 -21.51 -12.26
CA GLN A 31 -15.63 -20.63 -12.09
C GLN A 31 -14.99 -20.76 -10.69
N LEU A 32 -15.76 -21.18 -9.68
CA LEU A 32 -15.25 -21.48 -8.33
C LEU A 32 -14.41 -22.77 -8.28
N GLU A 33 -14.64 -23.72 -9.19
CA GLU A 33 -13.83 -24.95 -9.26
C GLU A 33 -12.46 -24.74 -9.93
N SER A 34 -12.33 -23.79 -10.87
CA SER A 34 -11.04 -23.45 -11.49
C SER A 34 -10.07 -22.70 -10.57
N THR A 35 -10.56 -22.17 -9.44
CA THR A 35 -9.76 -21.48 -8.42
C THR A 35 -9.13 -22.42 -7.39
N LYS A 36 -9.40 -23.73 -7.46
CA LYS A 36 -8.67 -24.76 -6.69
C LYS A 36 -7.34 -25.14 -7.36
N VAL A 37 -6.61 -24.17 -7.91
CA VAL A 37 -5.15 -24.33 -8.05
C VAL A 37 -4.66 -24.51 -6.62
N ALA A 38 -4.07 -25.67 -6.32
CA ALA A 38 -3.55 -25.99 -5.00
C ALA A 38 -2.49 -24.95 -4.61
N THR A 39 -2.92 -23.83 -4.00
CA THR A 39 -2.02 -22.83 -3.45
C THR A 39 -1.24 -23.51 -2.35
N LYS A 40 0.04 -23.74 -2.62
CA LYS A 40 0.98 -24.23 -1.62
C LYS A 40 0.98 -23.22 -0.47
N HIS A 41 0.36 -23.57 0.65
CA HIS A 41 0.36 -22.70 1.82
C HIS A 41 1.78 -22.72 2.43
N PHE A 42 2.41 -21.55 2.52
CA PHE A 42 3.71 -21.36 3.14
C PHE A 42 3.53 -21.12 4.65
N SER A 43 2.81 -22.04 5.30
CA SER A 43 2.44 -21.92 6.70
C SER A 43 3.68 -21.69 7.59
N GLY A 44 3.63 -20.68 8.44
CA GLY A 44 4.73 -20.29 9.31
C GLY A 44 5.82 -19.46 8.63
N ALA A 45 5.66 -19.03 7.37
CA ALA A 45 6.60 -18.11 6.73
C ALA A 45 6.73 -16.80 7.50
N SER A 46 5.62 -16.28 8.03
CA SER A 46 5.59 -15.11 8.92
C SER A 46 6.43 -15.29 10.19
N ASN A 47 6.66 -16.52 10.65
CA ASN A 47 7.54 -16.79 11.80
C ASN A 47 9.02 -16.57 11.50
N LEU A 48 9.39 -16.53 10.23
CA LEU A 48 10.76 -16.30 9.77
C LEU A 48 11.07 -14.81 9.58
N ILE A 49 10.10 -13.92 9.80
CA ILE A 49 10.34 -12.48 9.67
C ILE A 49 11.30 -12.04 10.78
N ASN A 50 12.46 -11.56 10.35
CA ASN A 50 13.38 -10.78 11.17
C ASN A 50 13.27 -9.31 10.74
N ASP A 51 12.68 -8.49 11.61
CA ASP A 51 12.35 -7.09 11.32
C ASP A 51 13.61 -6.24 11.03
N SER A 52 14.76 -6.55 11.66
CA SER A 52 16.04 -5.87 11.46
C SER A 52 16.59 -5.97 10.02
N TYR A 53 16.03 -6.88 9.21
CA TYR A 53 16.50 -7.19 7.86
C TYR A 53 15.38 -7.13 6.82
N ILE A 54 14.20 -6.61 7.13
CA ILE A 54 13.05 -6.63 6.19
C ILE A 54 13.37 -5.95 4.84
N LYS A 55 14.12 -4.83 4.85
CA LYS A 55 14.58 -4.14 3.63
C LYS A 55 15.65 -4.94 2.88
N ASP A 56 16.52 -5.65 3.60
CA ASP A 56 17.55 -6.52 2.99
C ASP A 56 16.90 -7.71 2.28
N VAL A 57 15.95 -8.39 2.95
CA VAL A 57 15.15 -9.48 2.38
C VAL A 57 14.40 -8.99 1.13
N PHE A 58 13.74 -7.83 1.20
CA PHE A 58 13.02 -7.25 0.07
C PHE A 58 13.94 -6.95 -1.12
N ASN A 59 15.12 -6.40 -0.89
CA ASN A 59 16.08 -6.13 -1.97
C ASN A 59 16.57 -7.40 -2.65
N GLU A 60 16.81 -8.47 -1.89
CA GLU A 60 17.22 -9.77 -2.43
C GLU A 60 16.08 -10.42 -3.24
N VAL A 61 14.84 -10.40 -2.72
CA VAL A 61 13.65 -10.89 -3.43
C VAL A 61 13.40 -10.10 -4.70
N LYS A 62 13.43 -8.76 -4.65
CA LYS A 62 13.25 -7.90 -5.82
C LYS A 62 14.33 -8.16 -6.88
N ARG A 63 15.58 -8.38 -6.47
CA ARG A 63 16.66 -8.76 -7.39
C ARG A 63 16.37 -10.10 -8.06
N PHE A 64 15.87 -11.09 -7.32
CA PHE A 64 15.47 -12.36 -7.89
C PHE A 64 14.36 -12.21 -8.93
N GLU A 65 13.32 -11.42 -8.64
CA GLU A 65 12.22 -11.16 -9.58
C GLU A 65 12.72 -10.50 -10.87
N LEU A 66 13.63 -9.53 -10.76
CA LEU A 66 14.25 -8.86 -11.91
C LEU A 66 15.10 -9.82 -12.77
N LEU A 67 15.80 -10.75 -12.14
CA LEU A 67 16.63 -11.74 -12.84
C LEU A 67 15.81 -12.93 -13.38
N ASN A 68 14.60 -13.13 -12.87
CA ASN A 68 13.73 -14.25 -13.21
C ASN A 68 12.31 -13.73 -13.55
N PRO A 69 12.15 -12.90 -14.61
CA PRO A 69 10.88 -12.24 -14.92
C PRO A 69 9.73 -13.21 -15.25
N ASN A 70 10.05 -14.45 -15.62
CA ASN A 70 9.08 -15.50 -15.93
C ASN A 70 8.80 -16.43 -14.75
N SER A 71 9.35 -16.15 -13.56
CA SER A 71 9.07 -16.93 -12.36
C SER A 71 7.57 -16.95 -12.06
N SER A 72 7.06 -18.08 -11.58
CA SER A 72 5.69 -18.15 -11.05
C SER A 72 5.61 -17.49 -9.67
N GLN A 73 4.39 -17.18 -9.21
CA GLN A 73 4.21 -16.66 -7.83
C GLN A 73 4.71 -17.67 -6.79
N ASP A 74 4.52 -18.96 -7.02
CA ASP A 74 5.00 -20.01 -6.11
C ASP A 74 6.53 -20.06 -6.07
N GLN A 75 7.21 -19.93 -7.21
CA GLN A 75 8.68 -19.87 -7.25
C GLN A 75 9.21 -18.64 -6.51
N ARG A 76 8.54 -17.50 -6.66
CA ARG A 76 8.87 -16.29 -5.89
C ARG A 76 8.65 -16.51 -4.40
N ASN A 77 7.55 -17.13 -4.00
CA ASN A 77 7.25 -17.42 -2.60
C ASN A 77 8.24 -18.42 -1.99
N GLU A 78 8.62 -19.48 -2.70
CA GLU A 78 9.67 -20.42 -2.29
C GLU A 78 11.01 -19.71 -2.10
N TYR A 79 11.38 -18.83 -3.04
CA TYR A 79 12.59 -18.02 -2.92
C TYR A 79 12.50 -17.07 -1.72
N THR A 80 11.40 -16.33 -1.56
CA THR A 80 11.16 -15.43 -0.42
C THR A 80 11.29 -16.17 0.91
N VAL A 81 10.69 -17.36 1.07
CA VAL A 81 10.83 -18.18 2.28
C VAL A 81 12.28 -18.61 2.51
N SER A 82 13.03 -18.94 1.45
CA SER A 82 14.45 -19.29 1.58
C SER A 82 15.29 -18.11 2.07
N VAL A 83 15.02 -16.89 1.59
CA VAL A 83 15.69 -15.66 2.02
C VAL A 83 15.28 -15.31 3.45
N LEU A 84 13.99 -15.38 3.79
CA LEU A 84 13.52 -15.18 5.17
C LEU A 84 14.24 -16.12 6.15
N ARG A 85 14.37 -17.41 5.81
CA ARG A 85 15.10 -18.39 6.65
C ARG A 85 16.57 -18.03 6.81
N LYS A 86 17.23 -17.57 5.75
CA LYS A 86 18.63 -17.11 5.78
C LYS A 86 18.81 -15.95 6.77
N TYR A 87 17.93 -14.95 6.74
CA TYR A 87 18.00 -13.79 7.63
C TYR A 87 17.51 -14.07 9.06
N ALA A 88 16.55 -14.98 9.23
CA ALA A 88 16.09 -15.43 10.55
C ALA A 88 17.20 -16.09 11.39
N ALA A 89 18.23 -16.64 10.75
CA ALA A 89 19.38 -17.24 11.42
C ALA A 89 20.45 -16.21 11.86
N LEU A 90 20.32 -14.95 11.44
CA LEU A 90 21.26 -13.89 11.81
C LEU A 90 20.90 -13.31 13.19
N PRO A 91 21.90 -12.85 13.96
CA PRO A 91 21.61 -12.08 15.16
C PRO A 91 20.90 -10.78 14.78
N GLU A 92 20.00 -10.33 15.66
CA GLU A 92 19.43 -8.98 15.58
C GLU A 92 20.55 -7.95 15.47
N LYS A 93 20.40 -6.98 14.56
CA LYS A 93 21.37 -5.88 14.44
C LYS A 93 21.33 -5.09 15.75
N SER A 94 22.50 -4.80 16.33
CA SER A 94 22.57 -3.85 17.45
C SER A 94 21.96 -2.53 16.99
N SER A 95 20.92 -2.11 17.71
CA SER A 95 19.97 -1.05 17.35
C SER A 95 20.58 0.13 16.57
N GLN A 96 20.40 0.13 15.25
CA GLN A 96 20.25 1.35 14.46
C GLN A 96 18.85 1.47 13.85
N PHE A 97 18.02 0.43 13.99
CA PHE A 97 16.58 0.61 13.83
C PHE A 97 16.08 1.21 15.14
N THR A 98 15.67 2.48 15.08
CA THR A 98 14.69 2.99 16.01
C THR A 98 13.47 2.10 15.86
N THR A 99 13.31 1.16 16.78
CA THR A 99 12.05 0.43 16.99
C THR A 99 11.02 1.47 17.36
N TYR A 100 10.37 2.05 16.38
CA TYR A 100 9.15 2.76 16.64
C TYR A 100 8.12 1.67 16.94
N SER A 101 7.78 1.51 18.21
CA SER A 101 6.68 0.65 18.63
C SER A 101 5.41 1.24 18.02
N TYR A 102 4.93 0.67 16.93
CA TYR A 102 3.73 1.15 16.28
C TYR A 102 2.49 0.51 16.89
N SER A 103 1.49 1.35 17.10
CA SER A 103 0.18 0.98 17.64
C SER A 103 -0.64 0.29 16.54
N SER A 104 -1.71 -0.42 16.89
CA SER A 104 -2.58 -1.19 15.98
C SER A 104 -3.29 -0.38 14.87
N TRP A 105 -3.00 0.93 14.75
CA TRP A 105 -3.70 1.94 13.95
C TRP A 105 -2.87 2.39 12.73
N LEU A 106 -1.64 1.90 12.60
CA LEU A 106 -0.69 2.31 11.58
C LEU A 106 -0.50 1.20 10.55
N PRO A 107 -0.31 1.54 9.25
CA PRO A 107 0.10 0.56 8.26
C PRO A 107 1.26 -0.32 8.76
N PRO A 108 1.10 -1.65 8.79
CA PRO A 108 2.07 -2.55 9.41
C PRO A 108 3.40 -2.49 8.67
N SER A 109 4.48 -2.39 9.44
CA SER A 109 5.84 -2.24 8.92
C SER A 109 6.80 -3.32 9.46
N VAL A 110 6.40 -3.99 10.54
CA VAL A 110 7.12 -5.10 11.16
C VAL A 110 6.17 -6.26 11.49
N LYS A 111 6.71 -7.44 11.78
CA LYS A 111 5.91 -8.62 12.15
C LYS A 111 5.03 -8.35 13.37
N GLY A 112 5.56 -7.62 14.36
CA GLY A 112 4.85 -7.30 15.60
C GLY A 112 3.53 -6.54 15.39
N ASP A 113 3.37 -5.89 14.24
CA ASP A 113 2.17 -5.13 13.88
C ASP A 113 1.06 -6.02 13.30
N LEU A 114 1.40 -7.26 12.88
CA LEU A 114 0.49 -8.12 12.12
C LEU A 114 -0.54 -8.81 13.01
N ASN A 115 -1.81 -8.63 12.67
CA ASN A 115 -2.91 -9.39 13.24
C ASN A 115 -3.05 -10.78 12.57
N ALA A 116 -3.91 -11.63 13.13
CA ALA A 116 -4.09 -13.00 12.64
C ALA A 116 -4.49 -13.10 11.16
N SER A 117 -5.27 -12.14 10.65
CA SER A 117 -5.68 -12.11 9.23
C SER A 117 -4.52 -11.71 8.32
N GLU A 118 -3.70 -10.75 8.75
CA GLU A 118 -2.51 -10.34 8.00
C GLU A 118 -1.41 -11.41 8.03
N LEU A 119 -1.24 -12.12 9.15
CA LEU A 119 -0.36 -13.29 9.25
C LEU A 119 -0.80 -14.40 8.29
N ALA A 120 -2.10 -14.68 8.20
CA ALA A 120 -2.64 -15.65 7.26
C ALA A 120 -2.41 -15.24 5.80
N LEU A 121 -2.58 -13.95 5.48
CA LEU A 121 -2.27 -13.42 4.15
C LEU A 121 -0.78 -13.55 3.83
N PHE A 122 0.10 -13.22 4.78
CA PHE A 122 1.54 -13.38 4.62
C PHE A 122 1.91 -14.84 4.36
N ASP A 123 1.41 -15.78 5.16
CA ASP A 123 1.67 -17.22 4.99
C ASP A 123 1.09 -17.78 3.69
N SER A 124 0.05 -17.16 3.13
CA SER A 124 -0.51 -17.55 1.82
C SER A 124 0.32 -17.06 0.63
N ASP A 125 0.94 -15.89 0.76
CA ASP A 125 1.75 -15.27 -0.30
C ASP A 125 2.91 -14.46 0.31
N PRO A 126 3.99 -15.13 0.77
CA PRO A 126 5.09 -14.47 1.49
C PRO A 126 5.75 -13.34 0.71
N THR A 127 5.82 -13.43 -0.62
CA THR A 127 6.40 -12.38 -1.45
C THR A 127 5.56 -11.12 -1.39
N ARG A 128 4.23 -11.23 -1.55
CA ARG A 128 3.35 -10.07 -1.45
C ARG A 128 3.19 -9.57 -0.02
N GLY A 129 3.21 -10.46 0.97
CA GLY A 129 3.23 -10.09 2.38
C GLY A 129 4.47 -9.27 2.77
N LEU A 130 5.65 -9.70 2.33
CA LEU A 130 6.90 -8.93 2.48
C LEU A 130 6.81 -7.55 1.82
N LYS A 131 6.33 -7.51 0.57
CA LYS A 131 6.11 -6.26 -0.18
C LYS A 131 5.12 -5.33 0.55
N ALA A 132 4.08 -5.87 1.20
CA ALA A 132 3.11 -5.08 1.96
C ALA A 132 3.69 -4.45 3.24
N LEU A 133 4.53 -5.19 3.98
CA LEU A 133 5.28 -4.66 5.13
C LEU A 133 6.23 -3.53 4.71
N VAL A 134 7.00 -3.75 3.64
CA VAL A 134 7.90 -2.72 3.12
C VAL A 134 7.14 -1.52 2.59
N ALA A 135 5.94 -1.71 2.02
CA ALA A 135 5.09 -0.60 1.61
C ALA A 135 4.63 0.24 2.81
N GLY A 136 4.36 -0.40 3.96
CA GLY A 136 4.06 0.29 5.22
C GLY A 136 5.24 1.16 5.67
N GLN A 137 6.45 0.60 5.63
CA GLN A 137 7.68 1.34 5.94
C GLN A 137 7.94 2.50 4.96
N GLU A 138 7.76 2.31 3.65
CA GLU A 138 7.90 3.40 2.68
C GLU A 138 6.85 4.49 2.88
N ALA A 139 5.63 4.11 3.26
CA ALA A 139 4.57 5.07 3.57
C ALA A 139 4.93 5.95 4.76
N LEU A 140 5.44 5.32 5.80
CA LEU A 140 5.96 5.99 6.97
C LEU A 140 7.14 6.92 6.63
N ASP A 141 8.20 6.39 6.00
CA ASP A 141 9.41 7.13 5.67
C ASP A 141 9.07 8.36 4.82
N TYR A 142 8.18 8.19 3.83
CA TYR A 142 7.77 9.29 2.97
C TYR A 142 6.85 10.29 3.68
N THR A 143 5.99 9.83 4.60
CA THR A 143 5.17 10.73 5.44
C THR A 143 6.04 11.57 6.35
N LEU A 144 7.02 10.96 7.05
CA LEU A 144 7.97 11.68 7.89
C LEU A 144 8.80 12.68 7.08
N TYR A 145 9.26 12.27 5.90
CA TYR A 145 9.95 13.16 4.99
C TYR A 145 9.07 14.36 4.61
N LYS A 146 7.80 14.14 4.25
CA LYS A 146 6.92 15.21 3.79
C LYS A 146 6.36 16.09 4.90
N PHE A 147 5.93 15.54 6.02
CA PHE A 147 5.20 16.26 7.06
C PHE A 147 6.02 16.52 8.33
N GLY A 148 7.20 15.92 8.45
CA GLY A 148 8.02 15.97 9.68
C GLY A 148 7.42 15.18 10.86
N SER A 149 6.20 14.64 10.72
CA SER A 149 5.51 13.83 11.72
C SER A 149 4.55 12.86 11.05
N GLN A 150 4.13 11.82 11.77
CA GLN A 150 3.18 10.84 11.25
C GLN A 150 1.74 11.37 11.30
N GLY A 151 1.38 12.07 12.38
CA GLY A 151 0.00 12.46 12.63
C GLY A 151 -0.94 11.29 12.93
N HIS A 152 -2.10 11.62 13.49
CA HIS A 152 -3.22 10.71 13.74
C HIS A 152 -4.50 11.48 13.42
N ASN A 153 -5.39 10.87 12.62
CA ASN A 153 -6.66 11.42 12.16
C ASN A 153 -6.55 12.72 11.35
N ASN A 154 -5.34 13.14 11.00
CA ASN A 154 -5.03 14.41 10.34
C ASN A 154 -4.58 14.20 8.88
N ARG A 155 -4.13 15.27 8.21
CA ARG A 155 -3.68 15.22 6.81
C ARG A 155 -2.45 14.32 6.58
N ALA A 156 -1.53 14.26 7.54
CA ALA A 156 -0.35 13.39 7.45
C ALA A 156 -0.74 11.91 7.55
N ASP A 157 -1.74 11.61 8.38
CA ASP A 157 -2.32 10.27 8.47
C ASP A 157 -3.02 9.84 7.18
N ALA A 158 -3.91 10.70 6.66
CA ALA A 158 -4.57 10.49 5.38
C ALA A 158 -3.56 10.27 4.23
N PHE A 159 -2.47 11.05 4.22
CA PHE A 159 -1.38 10.89 3.27
C PHE A 159 -0.67 9.54 3.42
N ARG A 160 -0.41 9.09 4.65
CA ARG A 160 0.22 7.79 4.92
C ARG A 160 -0.62 6.64 4.39
N HIS A 161 -1.93 6.62 4.64
CA HIS A 161 -2.84 5.58 4.14
C HIS A 161 -2.89 5.50 2.61
N VAL A 162 -2.93 6.66 1.95
CA VAL A 162 -2.83 6.74 0.48
C VAL A 162 -1.48 6.21 0.02
N THR A 163 -0.39 6.67 0.63
CA THR A 163 0.98 6.28 0.26
C THR A 163 1.17 4.77 0.35
N TRP A 164 0.70 4.18 1.45
CA TRP A 164 0.75 2.74 1.67
C TRP A 164 0.01 1.98 0.58
N ASN A 165 -1.22 2.39 0.24
CA ASN A 165 -2.02 1.70 -0.75
C ASN A 165 -1.56 1.92 -2.19
N VAL A 166 -0.90 3.04 -2.49
CA VAL A 166 -0.24 3.24 -3.78
C VAL A 166 0.92 2.25 -3.94
N TRP A 167 1.82 2.16 -2.95
CA TRP A 167 2.94 1.23 -2.98
C TRP A 167 2.50 -0.23 -3.01
N MET A 168 1.56 -0.61 -2.15
CA MET A 168 1.01 -1.96 -2.13
C MET A 168 0.37 -2.32 -3.48
N THR A 169 -0.38 -1.40 -4.10
CA THR A 169 -1.01 -1.69 -5.40
C THR A 169 0.04 -1.85 -6.49
N ALA A 170 1.08 -1.02 -6.49
CA ALA A 170 2.17 -1.13 -7.46
C ALA A 170 2.90 -2.49 -7.33
N TRP A 171 3.18 -2.95 -6.11
CA TRP A 171 4.01 -4.15 -5.89
C TRP A 171 3.23 -5.46 -5.79
N CYS A 172 2.01 -5.43 -5.25
CA CYS A 172 1.23 -6.62 -4.94
C CYS A 172 0.00 -6.77 -5.85
N GLY A 173 -0.36 -5.73 -6.59
CA GLY A 173 -1.62 -5.64 -7.33
C GLY A 173 -2.81 -5.26 -6.45
N THR A 174 -3.86 -4.75 -7.08
CA THR A 174 -5.02 -4.14 -6.41
C THR A 174 -5.76 -5.10 -5.48
N THR A 175 -5.95 -6.36 -5.89
CA THR A 175 -6.69 -7.35 -5.09
C THR A 175 -5.98 -7.69 -3.79
N PHE A 176 -4.67 -7.95 -3.84
CA PHE A 176 -3.90 -8.23 -2.62
C PHE A 176 -3.85 -7.01 -1.71
N ALA A 177 -3.60 -5.82 -2.27
CA ALA A 177 -3.60 -4.57 -1.51
C ALA A 177 -4.95 -4.29 -0.80
N ALA A 178 -6.08 -4.60 -1.46
CA ALA A 178 -7.41 -4.47 -0.87
C ALA A 178 -7.62 -5.46 0.28
N ASN A 179 -7.26 -6.73 0.10
CA ASN A 179 -7.39 -7.76 1.14
C ASN A 179 -6.51 -7.44 2.35
N TRP A 180 -5.27 -7.01 2.11
CA TRP A 180 -4.31 -6.67 3.16
C TRP A 180 -4.76 -5.45 3.96
N SER A 181 -5.06 -4.33 3.30
CA SER A 181 -5.56 -3.13 4.00
C SER A 181 -6.88 -3.40 4.72
N SER A 182 -7.79 -4.19 4.14
CA SER A 182 -9.05 -4.54 4.84
C SER A 182 -8.82 -5.43 6.06
N ALA A 183 -7.84 -6.35 5.99
CA ALA A 183 -7.44 -7.16 7.14
C ALA A 183 -6.87 -6.29 8.29
N HIS A 184 -6.16 -5.22 7.95
CA HIS A 184 -5.69 -4.22 8.90
C HIS A 184 -6.86 -3.48 9.56
N GLU A 185 -7.69 -2.79 8.76
CA GLU A 185 -8.76 -1.92 9.26
C GLU A 185 -9.86 -2.67 10.03
N ASN A 186 -10.04 -3.98 9.79
CA ASN A 186 -11.03 -4.78 10.48
C ASN A 186 -10.59 -5.27 11.86
N ASN A 187 -9.28 -5.35 12.12
CA ASN A 187 -8.71 -5.96 13.33
C ASN A 187 -7.86 -4.98 14.16
N SER A 188 -7.82 -3.70 13.79
CA SER A 188 -7.07 -2.63 14.45
C SER A 188 -7.68 -2.20 15.80
N GLY A 189 -8.97 -2.45 16.01
CA GLY A 189 -9.73 -1.99 17.18
C GLY A 189 -10.26 -0.56 17.05
N ASN A 190 -10.22 0.01 15.84
CA ASN A 190 -10.48 1.43 15.63
C ASN A 190 -11.94 1.84 15.81
N PRO A 191 -12.25 3.04 16.38
CA PRO A 191 -13.57 3.62 16.27
C PRO A 191 -14.00 3.67 14.82
N GLN A 192 -15.29 3.46 14.58
CA GLN A 192 -15.83 3.36 13.24
C GLN A 192 -15.45 4.56 12.34
N LEU A 193 -15.39 5.77 12.91
CA LEU A 193 -15.05 6.98 12.15
C LEU A 193 -13.59 6.98 11.65
N GLU A 194 -12.66 6.44 12.44
CA GLU A 194 -11.25 6.30 12.04
C GLU A 194 -11.14 5.26 10.93
N LYS A 195 -11.76 4.10 11.15
CA LYS A 195 -11.86 3.04 10.14
C LYS A 195 -12.44 3.52 8.81
N ASP A 196 -13.46 4.37 8.84
CA ASP A 196 -14.06 4.96 7.65
C ASP A 196 -13.11 5.91 6.92
N MET A 197 -12.31 6.70 7.66
CA MET A 197 -11.25 7.56 7.11
C MET A 197 -10.17 6.71 6.44
N ASP A 198 -9.65 5.72 7.16
CA ASP A 198 -8.55 4.88 6.73
C ASP A 198 -8.95 4.06 5.51
N THR A 199 -10.12 3.41 5.56
CA THR A 199 -10.68 2.65 4.42
C THR A 199 -10.88 3.55 3.20
N TRP A 200 -11.38 4.77 3.38
CA TRP A 200 -11.56 5.72 2.29
C TRP A 200 -10.22 6.09 1.63
N ASN A 201 -9.24 6.49 2.43
CA ASN A 201 -7.93 6.91 1.96
C ASN A 201 -7.15 5.73 1.33
N ASN A 202 -7.26 4.53 1.91
CA ASN A 202 -6.74 3.29 1.36
C ASN A 202 -7.31 3.02 -0.04
N ASN A 203 -8.65 3.09 -0.20
CA ASN A 203 -9.32 2.89 -1.49
C ASN A 203 -8.84 3.88 -2.55
N TYR A 204 -8.69 5.15 -2.18
CA TYR A 204 -8.19 6.19 -3.09
C TYR A 204 -6.74 5.95 -3.50
N GLY A 205 -5.86 5.55 -2.58
CA GLY A 205 -4.47 5.19 -2.93
C GLY A 205 -4.42 4.09 -3.99
N ARG A 206 -5.24 3.03 -3.83
CA ARG A 206 -5.31 1.96 -4.83
C ARG A 206 -5.86 2.43 -6.18
N ALA A 207 -6.90 3.25 -6.16
CA ALA A 207 -7.49 3.79 -7.39
C ALA A 207 -6.49 4.64 -8.19
N TYR A 208 -5.74 5.52 -7.51
CA TYR A 208 -4.71 6.34 -8.17
C TYR A 208 -3.56 5.51 -8.74
N ALA A 209 -3.13 4.46 -8.04
CA ALA A 209 -2.12 3.54 -8.57
C ALA A 209 -2.60 2.83 -9.85
N VAL A 210 -3.87 2.40 -9.91
CA VAL A 210 -4.46 1.77 -11.11
C VAL A 210 -4.58 2.77 -12.26
N ILE A 211 -5.09 3.97 -11.99
CA ILE A 211 -5.25 5.03 -13.01
C ILE A 211 -3.89 5.41 -13.62
N ALA A 212 -2.86 5.51 -12.79
CA ALA A 212 -1.49 5.81 -13.23
C ALA A 212 -0.79 4.62 -13.92
N GLY A 213 -1.42 3.44 -13.96
CA GLY A 213 -0.84 2.23 -14.54
C GLY A 213 0.41 1.75 -13.80
N LEU A 214 0.47 1.95 -12.48
CA LEU A 214 1.61 1.52 -11.69
C LEU A 214 1.72 -0.01 -11.68
N THR A 215 2.95 -0.46 -11.79
CA THR A 215 3.37 -1.86 -11.74
C THR A 215 4.59 -1.99 -10.84
N GLU A 216 5.02 -3.22 -10.57
CA GLU A 216 6.16 -3.46 -9.69
C GLU A 216 7.48 -2.88 -10.21
N ASN A 217 7.55 -2.65 -11.53
CA ASN A 217 8.68 -2.05 -12.22
C ASN A 217 8.63 -0.52 -12.28
N SER A 218 7.57 0.09 -11.74
CA SER A 218 7.44 1.55 -11.70
C SER A 218 8.54 2.18 -10.84
N SER A 219 9.11 3.28 -11.33
CA SER A 219 10.17 3.98 -10.61
C SER A 219 9.64 4.61 -9.33
N VAL A 220 10.52 4.77 -8.33
CA VAL A 220 10.17 5.45 -7.08
C VAL A 220 9.63 6.87 -7.34
N ASN A 221 10.21 7.57 -8.32
CA ASN A 221 9.77 8.92 -8.69
C ASN A 221 8.35 8.93 -9.26
N THR A 222 8.03 7.98 -10.15
CA THR A 222 6.68 7.84 -10.72
C THR A 222 5.66 7.50 -9.63
N THR A 223 6.01 6.60 -8.72
CA THR A 223 5.13 6.23 -7.60
C THR A 223 4.90 7.41 -6.66
N ARG A 224 5.95 8.13 -6.26
CA ARG A 224 5.83 9.34 -5.41
C ARG A 224 5.08 10.47 -6.08
N ALA A 225 5.24 10.66 -7.40
CA ALA A 225 4.43 11.62 -8.15
C ALA A 225 2.93 11.26 -8.08
N THR A 226 2.60 9.98 -8.25
CA THR A 226 1.21 9.49 -8.14
C THR A 226 0.62 9.74 -6.75
N ILE A 227 1.40 9.50 -5.70
CA ILE A 227 1.03 9.79 -4.31
C ILE A 227 0.71 11.28 -4.11
N ASN A 228 1.59 12.16 -4.60
CA ASN A 228 1.38 13.60 -4.50
C ASN A 228 0.13 14.04 -5.29
N THR A 229 -0.09 13.50 -6.49
CA THR A 229 -1.31 13.75 -7.25
C THR A 229 -2.56 13.36 -6.45
N ALA A 230 -2.57 12.21 -5.79
CA ALA A 230 -3.67 11.79 -4.95
C ALA A 230 -3.89 12.76 -3.77
N TYR A 231 -2.82 13.19 -3.10
CA TYR A 231 -2.89 14.13 -1.97
C TYR A 231 -3.47 15.51 -2.35
N PHE A 232 -3.04 16.05 -3.49
CA PHE A 232 -3.50 17.35 -3.98
C PHE A 232 -4.86 17.30 -4.70
N SER A 233 -5.49 16.12 -4.79
CA SER A 233 -6.72 15.93 -5.57
C SER A 233 -8.00 16.50 -4.95
N GLY A 234 -7.99 16.83 -3.65
CA GLY A 234 -9.20 17.24 -2.94
C GLY A 234 -10.09 16.09 -2.44
N ASN A 235 -9.71 14.83 -2.68
CA ASN A 235 -10.59 13.70 -2.43
C ASN A 235 -10.33 12.96 -1.11
N LEU A 236 -9.21 13.20 -0.45
CA LEU A 236 -8.84 12.51 0.79
C LEU A 236 -9.67 13.01 1.96
N LYS A 237 -9.83 12.16 2.97
CA LYS A 237 -10.58 12.47 4.19
C LYS A 237 -9.68 12.56 5.41
N THR A 238 -10.05 13.46 6.31
CA THR A 238 -9.44 13.66 7.64
C THR A 238 -10.56 13.99 8.62
N PHE A 239 -10.28 13.96 9.92
CA PHE A 239 -11.22 14.43 10.92
C PHE A 239 -11.35 15.96 10.84
N ASN A 240 -12.56 16.46 11.12
CA ASN A 240 -12.77 17.89 11.34
C ASN A 240 -12.05 18.35 12.62
N SER A 241 -12.01 19.66 12.85
CA SER A 241 -11.30 20.25 14.00
C SER A 241 -11.82 19.80 15.38
N THR A 242 -13.04 19.28 15.45
CA THR A 242 -13.66 18.77 16.69
C THR A 242 -13.50 17.27 16.87
N GLY A 243 -12.97 16.55 15.87
CA GLY A 243 -12.81 15.09 15.91
C GLY A 243 -14.12 14.31 15.81
N THR A 244 -15.22 14.94 15.37
CA THR A 244 -16.57 14.35 15.41
C THR A 244 -17.12 13.94 14.06
N ALA A 245 -16.49 14.36 12.96
CA ALA A 245 -16.91 14.04 11.60
C ALA A 245 -15.73 13.99 10.65
N LEU A 246 -15.89 13.26 9.54
CA LEU A 246 -14.92 13.26 8.44
C LEU A 246 -15.21 14.41 7.48
N VAL A 247 -14.15 15.07 7.04
CA VAL A 247 -14.19 16.12 6.02
C VAL A 247 -13.22 15.79 4.90
N GLN A 248 -13.62 16.09 3.66
CA GLN A 248 -12.70 16.05 2.54
C GLN A 248 -11.79 17.27 2.57
N PHE A 249 -10.56 17.12 2.09
CA PHE A 249 -9.61 18.23 2.01
C PHE A 249 -8.77 18.17 0.73
N THR A 250 -8.33 19.34 0.30
CA THR A 250 -7.28 19.51 -0.70
C THR A 250 -5.97 19.75 0.02
N GLY A 251 -4.99 18.88 -0.22
CA GLY A 251 -3.63 19.11 0.26
C GLY A 251 -3.09 20.44 -0.25
N VAL A 252 -2.18 21.06 0.50
CA VAL A 252 -1.48 22.28 0.07
C VAL A 252 0.02 22.12 0.29
N GLN A 253 0.84 22.83 -0.50
CA GLN A 253 2.29 22.71 -0.40
C GLN A 253 2.82 23.09 0.99
N SER A 254 2.13 23.99 1.70
CA SER A 254 2.47 24.38 3.07
C SER A 254 2.20 23.29 4.11
N ASP A 255 1.52 22.20 3.76
CA ASP A 255 1.45 21.01 4.62
C ASP A 255 2.79 20.28 4.66
N TYR A 256 3.64 20.44 3.63
CA TYR A 256 4.93 19.79 3.54
C TYR A 256 6.04 20.65 4.16
N VAL A 257 7.00 19.99 4.81
CA VAL A 257 8.23 20.58 5.34
C VAL A 257 9.35 20.65 4.29
N ASN A 258 9.12 20.10 3.08
CA ASN A 258 10.02 20.18 1.92
C ASN A 258 9.32 20.17 0.55
#